data_AF-A0A933HK74-F1
#
_entry.id   AF-A0A933HK74-F1
#
_cell.length_a   1.000
_cell.length_b   1.000
_cell.length_c   1.000
_cell.angle_alpha   90.00
_cell.angle_beta   90.00
_cell.angle_gamma   90.00
#
_symmetry.space_group_name_H-M   'P 1'
#
loop_
_entity.id
_entity.type
_entity.pdbx_description
1 polymer ?
#
loop_
_entity_poly.entity_id
_entity_poly.type
_entity_poly.pdbx_seq_one_letter_code
_entity_poly.pdbx_strand_id
1 'polypeptide(L)'
;MSFVEHFYHSALTPVLVKPGRTQVLPLPPEFIVPQDGQEKQDCERVATQRWLAQHHAHFPPHTLTYLGDDLYANQPVCELIVETYHQSFLFVCKPDSHASLYARVALLEPNGGVEKVTKRCWNGKHHKRWSYRLVNQVPMRSGADALLVNWCELVITQEVTGEILYQNSFVTNHPLRRENVAVIVQAGRTRWKACPERSEGSRTKITIPLHDPVLDLELLSCHALGLQRDLCAQSLQTLQSPLFEVQYAEVSPAKNQPAPQQSAVRLENCARCANRACATSA
;
A
#
# COMPACT_ATOMS: atom_id res chain seq x y z
N MET A 1 32.43 -28.15 7.36
CA MET A 1 31.12 -27.60 6.96
C MET A 1 30.89 -26.35 7.79
N SER A 2 31.04 -25.18 7.17
CA SER A 2 30.72 -23.89 7.81
C SER A 2 29.20 -23.72 7.81
N PHE A 3 28.59 -23.71 8.99
CA PHE A 3 27.19 -23.32 9.12
C PHE A 3 27.11 -21.80 8.94
N VAL A 4 26.39 -21.36 7.91
CA VAL A 4 26.02 -19.95 7.76
C VAL A 4 24.69 -19.80 8.47
N GLU A 5 24.67 -19.05 9.56
CA GLU A 5 23.42 -18.64 10.20
C GLU A 5 22.80 -17.50 9.40
N HIS A 6 21.54 -17.68 9.01
CA HIS A 6 20.76 -16.66 8.31
C HIS A 6 19.77 -16.03 9.28
N PHE A 7 19.93 -14.72 9.52
CA PHE A 7 18.99 -13.93 10.31
C PHE A 7 17.98 -13.27 9.40
N TYR A 8 16.70 -13.36 9.73
CA TYR A 8 15.61 -12.73 9.00
C TYR A 8 14.87 -11.77 9.92
N HIS A 9 14.56 -10.59 9.40
CA HIS A 9 13.65 -9.65 10.03
C HIS A 9 12.43 -9.49 9.13
N SER A 10 11.25 -9.61 9.73
CA SER A 10 9.99 -9.37 9.04
C SER A 10 9.67 -7.88 9.09
N ALA A 11 9.29 -7.30 7.96
CA ALA A 11 8.92 -5.90 7.88
C ALA A 11 7.79 -5.70 6.87
N LEU A 12 6.85 -4.85 7.24
CA LEU A 12 5.88 -4.24 6.35
C LEU A 12 6.61 -3.21 5.48
N THR A 13 6.50 -3.34 4.15
CA THR A 13 7.19 -2.46 3.19
C THR A 13 6.17 -1.72 2.32
N PRO A 14 5.67 -0.56 2.79
CA PRO A 14 4.71 0.21 2.02
C PRO A 14 5.38 0.83 0.80
N VAL A 15 4.67 0.81 -0.32
CA VAL A 15 5.10 1.46 -1.56
C VAL A 15 3.95 2.26 -2.13
N LEU A 16 4.26 3.43 -2.69
CA LEU A 16 3.33 4.26 -3.44
C LEU A 16 3.40 3.94 -4.92
N VAL A 17 2.23 3.71 -5.52
CA VAL A 17 2.10 3.46 -6.95
C VAL A 17 0.97 4.30 -7.56
N LYS A 18 1.13 4.66 -8.83
CA LYS A 18 0.12 5.33 -9.65
C LYS A 18 -0.31 4.42 -10.81
N PRO A 19 -1.60 4.08 -10.96
CA PRO A 19 -2.07 3.30 -12.09
C PRO A 19 -1.68 3.95 -13.43
N GLY A 20 -1.31 3.13 -14.41
CA GLY A 20 -0.80 3.59 -15.70
C GLY A 20 0.67 4.01 -15.72
N ARG A 21 1.32 4.17 -14.56
CA ARG A 21 2.77 4.41 -14.45
C ARG A 21 3.53 3.16 -14.04
N THR A 22 4.85 3.16 -14.30
CA THR A 22 5.77 2.08 -13.93
C THR A 22 6.60 2.42 -12.69
N GLN A 23 6.69 3.71 -12.33
CA GLN A 23 7.41 4.13 -11.14
C GLN A 23 6.72 3.64 -9.86
N VAL A 24 7.55 3.24 -8.91
CA VAL A 24 7.16 2.82 -7.55
C VAL A 24 8.00 3.64 -6.58
N LEU A 25 7.37 4.31 -5.63
CA LEU A 25 8.07 5.10 -4.61
C LEU A 25 8.03 4.35 -3.27
N PRO A 26 9.16 3.87 -2.74
CA PRO A 26 9.18 3.19 -1.46
C PRO A 26 8.93 4.17 -0.31
N LEU A 27 8.12 3.75 0.65
CA LEU A 27 7.88 4.47 1.90
C LEU A 27 8.68 3.85 3.06
N PRO A 28 8.83 4.55 4.19
CA PRO A 28 9.47 4.00 5.37
C PRO A 28 8.85 2.65 5.77
N PRO A 29 9.66 1.59 5.96
CA PRO A 29 9.16 0.29 6.38
C PRO A 29 8.79 0.30 7.87
N GLU A 30 7.90 -0.61 8.25
CA GLU A 30 7.56 -0.88 9.65
C GLU A 30 7.99 -2.29 10.02
N PHE A 31 8.83 -2.44 11.04
CA PHE A 31 9.33 -3.75 11.45
C PHE A 31 8.27 -4.51 12.24
N ILE A 32 8.08 -5.79 11.93
CA ILE A 32 7.18 -6.67 12.68
C ILE A 32 8.02 -7.26 13.81
N VAL A 33 8.02 -6.57 14.95
CA VAL A 33 8.80 -6.94 16.14
C VAL A 33 7.95 -6.78 17.39
N PRO A 34 8.07 -7.69 18.38
CA PRO A 34 7.42 -7.52 19.67
C PRO A 34 7.67 -6.12 20.23
N GLN A 35 6.59 -5.42 20.56
CA GLN A 35 6.67 -4.11 21.18
C GLN A 35 6.90 -4.28 22.68
N ASP A 36 7.62 -3.33 23.29
CA ASP A 36 7.90 -3.36 24.71
C ASP A 36 6.59 -3.46 25.52
N GLY A 37 6.53 -4.42 26.44
CA GLY A 37 5.36 -4.68 27.27
C GLY A 37 4.25 -5.53 26.62
N GLN A 38 4.45 -6.06 25.40
CA GLN A 38 3.52 -6.99 24.76
C GLN A 38 4.04 -8.43 24.85
N GLU A 39 3.30 -9.32 25.53
CA GLU A 39 3.63 -10.75 25.59
C GLU A 39 3.38 -11.48 24.27
N LYS A 40 2.50 -10.92 23.42
CA LYS A 40 2.12 -11.51 22.14
C LYS A 40 3.08 -11.08 21.03
N GLN A 41 3.52 -12.04 20.24
CA GLN A 41 4.27 -11.80 19.01
C GLN A 41 3.55 -10.79 18.10
N ASP A 42 4.32 -9.84 17.57
CA ASP A 42 3.79 -8.83 16.64
C ASP A 42 3.33 -9.50 15.33
N CYS A 43 2.38 -8.89 14.64
CA CYS A 43 1.89 -9.39 13.37
C CYS A 43 1.70 -8.28 12.36
N GLU A 44 1.64 -8.66 11.09
CA GLU A 44 1.52 -7.75 9.95
C GLU A 44 0.34 -6.75 10.09
N ARG A 45 -0.77 -7.20 10.69
CA ARG A 45 -1.94 -6.35 10.96
C ARG A 45 -1.65 -5.25 11.98
N VAL A 46 -0.96 -5.58 13.07
CA VAL A 46 -0.61 -4.62 14.14
C VAL A 46 0.45 -3.65 13.63
N ALA A 47 1.47 -4.14 12.93
CA ALA A 47 2.45 -3.30 12.24
C ALA A 47 1.77 -2.33 11.26
N THR A 48 0.74 -2.77 10.53
CA THR A 48 -0.02 -1.89 9.63
C THR A 48 -0.77 -0.80 10.37
N GLN A 49 -1.45 -1.13 11.48
CA GLN A 49 -2.13 -0.11 12.28
C GLN A 49 -1.16 0.94 12.82
N ARG A 50 0.01 0.49 13.30
CA ARG A 50 1.09 1.38 13.77
C ARG A 50 1.63 2.27 12.66
N TRP A 51 1.92 1.69 11.50
CA TRP A 51 2.39 2.44 10.34
C TRP A 51 1.36 3.50 9.91
N LEU A 52 0.07 3.13 9.81
CA LEU A 52 -0.98 4.07 9.47
C LEU A 52 -1.10 5.20 10.51
N ALA A 53 -1.06 4.88 11.80
CA ALA A 53 -1.15 5.86 12.87
C ALA A 53 -0.01 6.89 12.80
N GLN A 54 1.20 6.46 12.45
CA GLN A 54 2.35 7.35 12.32
C GLN A 54 2.32 8.20 11.03
N HIS A 55 1.82 7.65 9.92
CA HIS A 55 2.02 8.25 8.60
C HIS A 55 0.78 8.90 7.97
N HIS A 56 -0.43 8.64 8.48
CA HIS A 56 -1.67 9.13 7.86
C HIS A 56 -1.73 10.65 7.69
N ALA A 57 -1.22 11.42 8.65
CA ALA A 57 -1.28 12.89 8.64
C ALA A 57 -0.50 13.55 7.50
N HIS A 58 0.41 12.81 6.86
CA HIS A 58 1.18 13.30 5.71
C HIS A 58 0.35 13.37 4.43
N PHE A 59 -0.84 12.78 4.42
CA PHE A 59 -1.68 12.71 3.23
C PHE A 59 -3.01 13.38 3.50
N PRO A 60 -3.46 14.32 2.64
CA PRO A 60 -4.78 14.91 2.80
C PRO A 60 -5.88 13.84 2.73
N PRO A 61 -7.03 14.05 3.41
CA PRO A 61 -8.18 13.16 3.31
C PRO A 61 -8.57 12.84 1.86
N HIS A 62 -9.00 11.60 1.62
CA HIS A 62 -9.46 11.08 0.33
C HIS A 62 -8.43 11.07 -0.81
N THR A 63 -7.15 11.22 -0.49
CA THR A 63 -6.05 11.20 -1.48
C THR A 63 -5.34 9.86 -1.61
N LEU A 64 -5.68 8.85 -0.79
CA LEU A 64 -5.06 7.52 -0.83
C LEU A 64 -6.10 6.41 -0.97
N THR A 65 -5.69 5.34 -1.65
CA THR A 65 -6.39 4.05 -1.72
C THR A 65 -5.46 2.91 -1.32
N TYR A 66 -5.58 2.43 -0.09
CA TYR A 66 -4.77 1.32 0.40
C TYR A 66 -5.09 0.03 -0.36
N LEU A 67 -4.06 -0.63 -0.91
CA LEU A 67 -4.19 -1.98 -1.47
C LEU A 67 -3.52 -3.00 -0.56
N GLY A 68 -4.17 -4.14 -0.45
CA GLY A 68 -3.79 -5.22 0.45
C GLY A 68 -4.38 -6.52 -0.07
N ASP A 69 -3.82 -7.62 0.40
CA ASP A 69 -4.50 -8.90 0.27
C ASP A 69 -5.66 -9.03 1.27
N ASP A 70 -6.19 -10.23 1.31
CA ASP A 70 -7.31 -10.65 2.12
C ASP A 70 -7.09 -10.52 3.63
N LEU A 71 -5.82 -10.52 4.09
CA LEU A 71 -5.51 -10.32 5.51
C LEU A 71 -5.92 -8.91 5.98
N TYR A 72 -5.91 -7.94 5.07
CA TYR A 72 -6.27 -6.55 5.32
C TYR A 72 -7.76 -6.27 5.27
N ALA A 73 -8.55 -7.16 4.66
CA ALA A 73 -9.99 -7.03 4.54
C ALA A 73 -10.70 -7.35 5.86
N ASN A 74 -10.35 -6.66 6.95
CA ASN A 74 -10.93 -6.85 8.27
C ASN A 74 -11.48 -5.54 8.83
N GLN A 75 -12.54 -5.64 9.62
CA GLN A 75 -13.35 -4.47 9.99
C GLN A 75 -12.54 -3.41 10.75
N PRO A 76 -11.72 -3.75 11.75
CA PRO A 76 -10.93 -2.74 12.47
C PRO A 76 -9.98 -1.94 11.56
N VAL A 77 -9.35 -2.58 10.58
CA VAL A 77 -8.46 -1.87 9.63
C VAL A 77 -9.28 -1.00 8.67
N CYS A 78 -10.38 -1.52 8.15
CA CYS A 78 -11.24 -0.77 7.24
C CYS A 78 -11.89 0.44 7.90
N GLU A 79 -12.40 0.30 9.14
CA GLU A 79 -12.96 1.39 9.94
C GLU A 79 -11.90 2.44 10.23
N LEU A 80 -10.71 2.04 10.66
CA LEU A 80 -9.61 2.97 10.91
C LEU A 80 -9.26 3.79 9.65
N ILE A 81 -9.19 3.15 8.48
CA ILE A 81 -8.91 3.83 7.21
C ILE A 81 -10.02 4.83 6.84
N VAL A 82 -11.28 4.44 6.97
CA VAL A 82 -12.42 5.24 6.50
C VAL A 82 -12.81 6.32 7.51
N GLU A 83 -12.94 5.96 8.78
CA GLU A 83 -13.51 6.81 9.82
C GLU A 83 -12.47 7.68 10.50
N THR A 84 -11.25 7.17 10.72
CA THR A 84 -10.19 7.94 11.39
C THR A 84 -9.30 8.69 10.41
N TYR A 85 -8.88 8.04 9.33
CA TYR A 85 -7.96 8.64 8.36
C TYR A 85 -8.65 9.26 7.16
N HIS A 86 -9.95 9.05 7.00
CA HIS A 86 -10.73 9.55 5.87
C HIS A 86 -10.12 9.18 4.51
N GLN A 87 -9.58 7.98 4.40
CA GLN A 87 -8.98 7.45 3.18
C GLN A 87 -9.84 6.33 2.60
N SER A 88 -9.43 5.84 1.42
CA SER A 88 -10.10 4.73 0.76
C SER A 88 -9.26 3.44 0.81
N PHE A 89 -9.90 2.31 0.59
CA PHE A 89 -9.22 1.02 0.49
C PHE A 89 -9.77 0.19 -0.67
N LEU A 90 -8.94 -0.72 -1.17
CA LEU A 90 -9.29 -1.75 -2.12
C LEU A 90 -8.49 -3.01 -1.78
N PHE A 91 -9.13 -3.90 -1.03
CA PHE A 91 -8.51 -5.13 -0.54
C PHE A 91 -9.03 -6.34 -1.31
N VAL A 92 -8.18 -7.34 -1.49
CA VAL A 92 -8.63 -8.65 -1.97
C VAL A 92 -9.58 -9.23 -0.92
N CYS A 93 -10.64 -9.90 -1.38
CA CYS A 93 -11.62 -10.54 -0.50
C CYS A 93 -11.84 -11.95 -1.01
N LYS A 94 -11.48 -12.95 -0.21
CA LYS A 94 -11.61 -14.36 -0.57
C LYS A 94 -12.88 -14.96 0.01
N PRO A 95 -13.56 -15.86 -0.72
CA PRO A 95 -14.73 -16.58 -0.21
C PRO A 95 -14.51 -17.26 1.14
N ASP A 96 -13.36 -17.88 1.33
CA ASP A 96 -13.03 -18.66 2.53
C ASP A 96 -12.89 -17.79 3.79
N SER A 97 -12.49 -16.53 3.63
CA SER A 97 -12.28 -15.60 4.74
C SER A 97 -13.53 -14.79 5.09
N HIS A 98 -14.44 -14.59 4.13
CA HIS A 98 -15.60 -13.69 4.26
C HIS A 98 -16.94 -14.41 4.00
N ALA A 99 -17.14 -15.57 4.61
CA ALA A 99 -18.32 -16.40 4.41
C ALA A 99 -19.66 -15.66 4.56
N SER A 100 -19.76 -14.74 5.53
CA SER A 100 -20.98 -13.94 5.77
C SER A 100 -21.27 -12.94 4.63
N LEU A 101 -20.25 -12.26 4.11
CA LEU A 101 -20.36 -11.36 2.97
C LEU A 101 -20.82 -12.15 1.74
N TYR A 102 -20.19 -13.29 1.45
CA TYR A 102 -20.54 -14.12 0.30
C TYR A 102 -21.93 -14.74 0.41
N ALA A 103 -22.36 -15.14 1.61
CA ALA A 103 -23.74 -15.56 1.86
C ALA A 103 -24.73 -14.42 1.53
N ARG A 104 -24.41 -13.18 1.89
CA ARG A 104 -25.24 -12.02 1.55
C ARG A 104 -25.27 -11.75 0.04
N VAL A 105 -24.13 -11.83 -0.64
CA VAL A 105 -24.05 -11.69 -2.11
C VAL A 105 -24.90 -12.78 -2.80
N ALA A 106 -24.82 -14.02 -2.33
CA ALA A 106 -25.62 -15.13 -2.86
C ALA A 106 -27.12 -14.92 -2.67
N LEU A 107 -27.56 -14.31 -1.57
CA LEU A 107 -28.96 -13.94 -1.34
C LEU A 107 -29.46 -12.81 -2.26
N LEU A 108 -28.56 -11.93 -2.70
CA LEU A 108 -28.90 -10.81 -3.59
C LEU A 108 -28.95 -11.21 -5.07
N GLU A 109 -28.26 -12.29 -5.46
CA GLU A 109 -28.16 -12.73 -6.85
C GLU A 109 -29.50 -13.07 -7.51
N PRO A 110 -30.42 -13.84 -6.88
CA PRO A 110 -31.73 -14.14 -7.47
C PRO A 110 -32.61 -12.91 -7.67
N ASN A 111 -32.43 -11.89 -6.84
CA ASN A 111 -33.23 -10.66 -6.86
C ASN A 111 -32.68 -9.59 -7.82
N GLY A 112 -31.66 -9.91 -8.61
CA GLY A 112 -31.00 -8.94 -9.49
C GLY A 112 -30.19 -7.88 -8.76
N GLY A 113 -29.90 -8.07 -7.46
CA GLY A 113 -29.08 -7.17 -6.66
C GLY A 113 -27.58 -7.24 -6.99
N VAL A 114 -27.18 -8.22 -7.80
CA VAL A 114 -25.81 -8.33 -8.34
C VAL A 114 -25.81 -7.84 -9.78
N GLU A 115 -25.18 -6.70 -10.00
CA GLU A 115 -25.03 -6.13 -11.32
C GLU A 115 -23.86 -6.80 -12.07
N LYS A 116 -24.12 -7.19 -13.32
CA LYS A 116 -23.17 -7.92 -14.17
C LYS A 116 -22.78 -7.03 -15.35
N VAL A 117 -21.48 -6.78 -15.52
CA VAL A 117 -20.94 -6.01 -16.63
C VAL A 117 -19.94 -6.87 -17.38
N THR A 118 -20.12 -7.02 -18.69
CA THR A 118 -19.22 -7.82 -19.52
C THR A 118 -18.54 -6.94 -20.55
N LYS A 119 -17.21 -7.07 -20.68
CA LYS A 119 -16.42 -6.41 -21.72
C LYS A 119 -15.66 -7.45 -22.52
N ARG A 120 -15.68 -7.31 -23.84
CA ARG A 120 -14.88 -8.13 -24.76
C ARG A 120 -13.58 -7.40 -25.07
N CYS A 121 -12.45 -8.07 -24.87
CA CYS A 121 -11.13 -7.50 -25.09
C CYS A 121 -10.33 -8.38 -26.04
N TRP A 122 -9.75 -7.78 -27.08
CA TRP A 122 -8.82 -8.47 -27.99
C TRP A 122 -7.40 -8.36 -27.44
N ASN A 123 -6.70 -9.48 -27.32
CA ASN A 123 -5.31 -9.54 -26.83
C ASN A 123 -4.29 -9.78 -27.97
N GLY A 124 -4.61 -9.40 -29.21
CA GLY A 124 -3.75 -9.63 -30.38
C GLY A 124 -3.77 -11.04 -30.96
N LYS A 125 -4.07 -12.07 -30.13
CA LYS A 125 -4.11 -13.49 -30.56
C LYS A 125 -5.49 -14.15 -30.36
N HIS A 126 -6.14 -13.87 -29.23
CA HIS A 126 -7.45 -14.42 -28.89
C HIS A 126 -8.33 -13.36 -28.23
N HIS A 127 -9.65 -13.55 -28.31
CA HIS A 127 -10.61 -12.76 -27.55
C HIS A 127 -10.68 -13.25 -26.10
N LYS A 128 -10.60 -12.31 -25.16
CA LYS A 128 -10.86 -12.52 -23.74
C LYS A 128 -12.16 -11.83 -23.35
N ARG A 129 -12.96 -12.48 -22.53
CA ARG A 129 -14.17 -11.91 -21.94
C ARG A 129 -13.89 -11.55 -20.48
N TRP A 130 -14.11 -10.29 -20.15
CA TRP A 130 -13.97 -9.77 -18.80
C TRP A 130 -15.38 -9.60 -18.23
N SER A 131 -15.71 -10.40 -17.25
CA SER A 131 -16.99 -10.37 -16.55
C SER A 131 -16.78 -9.78 -15.18
N TYR A 132 -17.44 -8.66 -14.92
CA TYR A 132 -17.44 -7.97 -13.64
C TYR A 132 -18.78 -8.24 -12.95
N ARG A 133 -18.74 -8.54 -11.66
CA ARG A 133 -19.91 -8.54 -10.78
C ARG A 133 -19.72 -7.46 -9.74
N LEU A 134 -20.76 -6.71 -9.44
CA LEU A 134 -20.69 -5.65 -8.44
C LEU A 134 -21.94 -5.66 -7.56
N VAL A 135 -21.71 -5.35 -6.28
CA VAL A 135 -22.74 -5.16 -5.26
C VAL A 135 -22.28 -4.03 -4.36
N ASN A 136 -23.14 -3.04 -4.14
CA ASN A 136 -22.86 -1.95 -3.22
C ASN A 136 -23.53 -2.23 -1.86
N GLN A 137 -22.96 -1.67 -0.79
CA GLN A 137 -23.54 -1.68 0.57
C GLN A 137 -23.80 -3.09 1.13
N VAL A 138 -22.79 -3.96 1.07
CA VAL A 138 -22.81 -5.29 1.65
C VAL A 138 -22.11 -5.26 3.02
N PRO A 139 -22.71 -5.80 4.09
CA PRO A 139 -22.03 -5.91 5.38
C PRO A 139 -20.81 -6.83 5.26
N MET A 140 -19.67 -6.37 5.78
CA MET A 140 -18.42 -7.15 5.70
C MET A 140 -18.38 -8.35 6.65
N ARG A 141 -19.13 -8.29 7.75
CA ARG A 141 -19.29 -9.38 8.72
C ARG A 141 -20.74 -9.54 9.16
N SER A 142 -21.02 -10.62 9.85
CA SER A 142 -22.25 -10.78 10.61
C SER A 142 -22.23 -9.88 11.86
N GLY A 143 -23.18 -8.96 11.97
CA GLY A 143 -23.31 -8.03 13.10
C GLY A 143 -24.16 -6.82 12.71
N ALA A 144 -24.84 -6.20 13.68
CA ALA A 144 -25.59 -4.97 13.46
C ALA A 144 -24.67 -3.75 13.26
N ASP A 145 -23.44 -3.86 13.78
CA ASP A 145 -22.35 -2.90 13.69
C ASP A 145 -21.41 -3.20 12.51
N ALA A 146 -21.84 -4.02 11.54
CA ALA A 146 -20.99 -4.38 10.41
C ALA A 146 -20.76 -3.20 9.47
N LEU A 147 -19.49 -2.93 9.15
CA LEU A 147 -19.14 -1.93 8.14
C LEU A 147 -19.71 -2.34 6.78
N LEU A 148 -20.46 -1.43 6.16
CA LEU A 148 -20.99 -1.61 4.81
C LEU A 148 -19.92 -1.28 3.78
N VAL A 149 -19.60 -2.25 2.93
CA VAL A 149 -18.57 -2.15 1.90
C VAL A 149 -19.14 -2.47 0.53
N ASN A 150 -18.47 -2.02 -0.51
CA ASN A 150 -18.81 -2.35 -1.89
C ASN A 150 -17.94 -3.51 -2.34
N TRP A 151 -18.56 -4.55 -2.89
CA TRP A 151 -17.91 -5.76 -3.35
C TRP A 151 -17.90 -5.82 -4.87
N CYS A 152 -16.75 -6.20 -5.44
CA CYS A 152 -16.65 -6.52 -6.87
C CYS A 152 -15.84 -7.77 -7.13
N GLU A 153 -16.22 -8.49 -8.17
CA GLU A 153 -15.50 -9.65 -8.68
C GLU A 153 -15.15 -9.43 -10.14
N LEU A 154 -13.96 -9.88 -10.53
CA LEU A 154 -13.50 -9.97 -11.91
C LEU A 154 -13.21 -11.42 -12.25
N VAL A 155 -13.86 -11.90 -13.30
CA VAL A 155 -13.55 -13.17 -13.97
C VAL A 155 -13.12 -12.88 -15.40
N ILE A 156 -11.93 -13.33 -15.78
CA ILE A 156 -11.44 -13.27 -17.16
C ILE A 156 -11.49 -14.69 -17.73
N THR A 157 -12.25 -14.88 -18.79
CA THR A 157 -12.35 -16.14 -19.52
C THR A 157 -11.79 -16.02 -20.93
N GLN A 158 -11.19 -17.09 -21.44
CA GLN A 158 -10.88 -17.22 -22.86
C GLN A 158 -12.17 -17.55 -23.62
N GLU A 159 -12.51 -16.77 -24.66
CA GLU A 159 -13.84 -16.87 -25.28
C GLU A 159 -14.08 -18.17 -26.04
N VAL A 160 -13.03 -18.79 -26.58
CA VAL A 160 -13.14 -20.01 -27.41
C VAL A 160 -13.22 -21.27 -26.56
N THR A 161 -12.39 -21.38 -25.53
CA THR A 161 -12.30 -22.58 -24.67
C THR A 161 -13.21 -22.50 -23.46
N GLY A 162 -13.65 -21.29 -23.08
CA GLY A 162 -14.35 -21.04 -21.81
C GLY A 162 -13.45 -21.11 -20.58
N GLU A 163 -12.14 -21.32 -20.75
CA GLU A 163 -11.19 -21.45 -19.64
C GLU A 163 -11.11 -20.16 -18.82
N ILE A 164 -11.17 -20.27 -17.49
CA ILE A 164 -10.99 -19.15 -16.57
C ILE A 164 -9.49 -18.86 -16.45
N LEU A 165 -9.06 -17.78 -17.07
CA LEU A 165 -7.65 -17.34 -17.06
C LEU A 165 -7.29 -16.59 -15.78
N TYR A 166 -8.28 -15.94 -15.15
CA TYR A 166 -8.08 -15.15 -13.94
C TYR A 166 -9.40 -14.96 -13.22
N GLN A 167 -9.38 -15.11 -11.91
CA GLN A 167 -10.48 -14.75 -11.03
C GLN A 167 -9.93 -14.04 -9.81
N ASN A 168 -10.53 -12.91 -9.46
CA ASN A 168 -10.24 -12.25 -8.19
C ASN A 168 -11.44 -11.43 -7.72
N SER A 169 -11.57 -11.32 -6.41
CA SER A 169 -12.63 -10.57 -5.74
C SER A 169 -12.01 -9.49 -4.85
N PHE A 170 -12.71 -8.37 -4.72
CA PHE A 170 -12.25 -7.21 -3.98
C PHE A 170 -13.37 -6.58 -3.15
N VAL A 171 -12.99 -5.92 -2.06
CA VAL A 171 -13.84 -5.05 -1.25
C VAL A 171 -13.26 -3.64 -1.22
N THR A 172 -14.13 -2.65 -1.28
CA THR A 172 -13.75 -1.24 -1.32
C THR A 172 -14.84 -0.34 -0.73
N ASN A 173 -14.45 0.83 -0.25
CA ASN A 173 -15.38 1.92 0.09
C ASN A 173 -15.69 2.81 -1.13
N HIS A 174 -14.98 2.67 -2.25
CA HIS A 174 -15.27 3.41 -3.48
C HIS A 174 -16.65 3.03 -4.03
N PRO A 175 -17.48 3.99 -4.45
CA PRO A 175 -18.79 3.68 -5.02
C PRO A 175 -18.61 2.90 -6.33
N LEU A 176 -19.22 1.70 -6.45
CA LEU A 176 -19.10 0.89 -7.66
C LEU A 176 -20.24 1.18 -8.63
N ARG A 177 -19.88 1.44 -9.89
CA ARG A 177 -20.79 1.66 -11.02
C ARG A 177 -20.24 0.95 -12.26
N ARG A 178 -21.09 0.75 -13.27
CA ARG A 178 -20.70 0.08 -14.53
C ARG A 178 -19.51 0.76 -15.23
N GLU A 179 -19.41 2.07 -15.10
CA GLU A 179 -18.40 2.89 -15.78
C GLU A 179 -17.04 2.82 -15.09
N ASN A 180 -17.01 2.77 -13.75
CA ASN A 180 -15.78 2.88 -12.96
C ASN A 180 -15.19 1.53 -12.51
N VAL A 181 -15.97 0.45 -12.50
CA VAL A 181 -15.54 -0.85 -11.97
C VAL A 181 -14.27 -1.37 -12.67
N ALA A 182 -14.15 -1.12 -13.98
CA ALA A 182 -12.96 -1.52 -14.74
C ALA A 182 -11.69 -0.80 -14.27
N VAL A 183 -11.82 0.47 -13.91
CA VAL A 183 -10.71 1.33 -13.46
C VAL A 183 -10.29 0.92 -12.04
N ILE A 184 -11.25 0.71 -11.14
CA ILE A 184 -11.02 0.26 -9.76
C ILE A 184 -10.33 -1.12 -9.74
N VAL A 185 -10.85 -2.08 -10.50
CA VAL A 185 -10.25 -3.41 -10.60
C VAL A 185 -8.86 -3.36 -11.23
N GLN A 186 -8.64 -2.48 -12.21
CA GLN A 186 -7.29 -2.26 -12.76
C GLN A 186 -6.32 -1.75 -11.68
N ALA A 187 -6.74 -0.83 -10.82
CA ALA A 187 -5.92 -0.39 -9.68
C ALA A 187 -5.62 -1.56 -8.72
N GLY A 188 -6.60 -2.36 -8.35
CA GLY A 188 -6.39 -3.55 -7.52
C GLY A 188 -5.36 -4.52 -8.12
N ARG A 189 -5.35 -4.65 -9.45
CA ARG A 189 -4.36 -5.47 -10.17
C ARG A 189 -2.96 -4.85 -10.25
N THR A 190 -2.81 -3.54 -10.07
CA THR A 190 -1.48 -2.91 -10.00
C THR A 190 -0.68 -3.38 -8.78
N ARG A 191 -1.35 -3.98 -7.77
CA ARG A 191 -0.69 -4.68 -6.67
C ARG A 191 0.31 -5.73 -7.18
N TRP A 192 0.11 -6.36 -8.33
CA TRP A 192 1.05 -7.38 -8.82
C TRP A 192 2.28 -6.82 -9.55
N LYS A 193 2.35 -5.51 -9.85
CA LYS A 193 3.57 -4.91 -10.43
C LYS A 193 4.66 -4.89 -9.36
N ALA A 194 5.57 -5.85 -9.41
CA ALA A 194 6.70 -6.01 -8.50
C ALA A 194 7.77 -4.94 -8.76
N CYS A 195 8.36 -4.39 -7.70
CA CYS A 195 9.67 -3.76 -7.76
C CYS A 195 10.71 -4.89 -7.94
N PRO A 196 11.64 -4.82 -8.91
CA PRO A 196 12.62 -5.88 -9.18
C PRO A 196 13.71 -6.01 -8.11
N GLU A 197 13.94 -4.96 -7.32
CA GLU A 197 14.96 -4.97 -6.27
C GLU A 197 14.33 -5.28 -4.90
N ARG A 198 14.82 -6.36 -4.28
CA ARG A 198 14.56 -6.88 -2.91
C ARG A 198 13.34 -7.78 -2.65
N SER A 199 13.71 -8.94 -2.09
CA SER A 199 13.06 -10.03 -1.34
C SER A 199 11.53 -10.20 -1.30
N GLU A 200 11.12 -11.47 -1.37
CA GLU A 200 9.82 -12.04 -1.03
C GLU A 200 9.50 -11.85 0.47
N GLY A 201 9.01 -10.67 0.84
CA GLY A 201 8.33 -10.42 2.12
C GLY A 201 6.95 -9.82 1.86
N SER A 202 6.00 -10.00 2.79
CA SER A 202 4.62 -9.53 2.67
C SER A 202 4.54 -8.06 2.21
N ARG A 203 3.99 -7.84 1.01
CA ARG A 203 3.94 -6.52 0.37
C ARG A 203 2.57 -5.89 0.55
N THR A 204 2.50 -4.85 1.37
CA THR A 204 1.37 -3.92 1.44
C THR A 204 1.65 -2.77 0.49
N LYS A 205 0.74 -2.56 -0.46
CA LYS A 205 0.95 -1.57 -1.52
C LYS A 205 -0.05 -0.45 -1.34
N ILE A 206 0.43 0.74 -1.02
CA ILE A 206 -0.41 1.91 -0.89
C ILE A 206 -0.57 2.48 -2.30
N THR A 207 -1.79 2.51 -2.83
CA THR A 207 -2.02 3.07 -4.16
C THR A 207 -2.69 4.42 -4.03
N ILE A 208 -2.24 5.39 -4.81
CA ILE A 208 -2.89 6.70 -4.87
C ILE A 208 -4.06 6.60 -5.88
N PRO A 209 -5.23 7.18 -5.60
CA PRO A 209 -6.45 6.98 -6.37
C PRO A 209 -6.37 7.49 -7.79
N LEU A 210 -7.27 6.92 -8.57
CA LEU A 210 -7.43 6.96 -10.01
C LEU A 210 -7.99 8.28 -10.56
N HIS A 211 -8.27 9.29 -9.72
CA HIS A 211 -9.12 10.39 -10.14
C HIS A 211 -8.74 11.80 -9.69
N ASP A 212 -7.65 11.98 -8.95
CA ASP A 212 -7.24 13.34 -8.59
C ASP A 212 -6.14 13.85 -9.54
N PRO A 213 -6.45 14.78 -10.47
CA PRO A 213 -5.44 15.46 -11.27
C PRO A 213 -4.55 16.39 -10.43
N VAL A 214 -4.94 16.70 -9.18
CA VAL A 214 -4.23 17.66 -8.31
C VAL A 214 -3.05 17.03 -7.59
N LEU A 215 -3.06 15.72 -7.30
CA LEU A 215 -1.86 15.01 -6.84
C LEU A 215 -1.00 14.56 -8.02
N ASP A 216 -0.17 15.48 -8.50
CA ASP A 216 0.90 15.14 -9.42
C ASP A 216 1.95 14.26 -8.73
N LEU A 217 2.70 13.50 -9.53
CA LEU A 217 3.79 12.63 -9.05
C LEU A 217 4.86 13.43 -8.33
N GLU A 218 5.04 14.71 -8.68
CA GLU A 218 5.93 15.62 -7.96
C GLU A 218 5.47 15.81 -6.51
N LEU A 219 4.20 16.14 -6.30
CA LEU A 219 3.64 16.31 -4.96
C LEU A 219 3.71 15.01 -4.15
N LEU A 220 3.45 13.86 -4.77
CA LEU A 220 3.62 12.55 -4.15
C LEU A 220 5.08 12.24 -3.79
N SER A 221 6.01 12.62 -4.66
CA SER A 221 7.43 12.48 -4.39
C SER A 221 7.86 13.39 -3.24
N CYS A 222 7.33 14.61 -3.12
CA CYS A 222 7.58 15.50 -1.99
C CYS A 222 7.10 14.89 -0.67
N HIS A 223 5.90 14.31 -0.63
CA HIS A 223 5.41 13.62 0.57
C HIS A 223 6.25 12.38 0.91
N ALA A 224 6.60 11.56 -0.08
CA ALA A 224 7.47 10.40 0.12
C ALA A 224 8.88 10.80 0.61
N LEU A 225 9.46 11.84 0.02
CA LEU A 225 10.75 12.40 0.44
C LEU A 225 10.67 13.04 1.83
N GLY A 226 9.56 13.70 2.15
CA GLY A 226 9.28 14.22 3.50
C GLY A 226 9.30 13.09 4.54
N LEU A 227 8.57 12.01 4.27
CA LEU A 227 8.55 10.81 5.11
C LEU A 227 9.93 10.18 5.28
N GLN A 228 10.70 10.07 4.19
CA GLN A 228 12.07 9.56 4.24
C GLN A 228 13.02 10.48 5.02
N ARG A 229 12.86 11.80 4.90
CA ARG A 229 13.64 12.78 5.64
C ARG A 229 13.34 12.70 7.14
N ASP A 230 12.07 12.58 7.52
CA ASP A 230 11.67 12.52 8.92
C ASP A 230 12.16 11.21 9.58
N LEU A 231 12.15 10.09 8.85
CA LEU A 231 12.80 8.84 9.27
C LEU A 231 14.31 9.02 9.48
N CYS A 232 14.98 9.72 8.56
CA CYS A 232 16.41 10.02 8.67
C CYS A 232 16.70 10.91 9.90
N ALA A 233 15.87 11.92 10.14
CA ALA A 233 15.98 12.78 11.31
C ALA A 233 15.75 12.03 12.63
N GLN A 234 14.74 11.15 12.71
CA GLN A 234 14.50 10.28 13.85
C GLN A 234 15.67 9.32 14.08
N SER A 235 16.20 8.74 13.01
CA SER A 235 17.38 7.85 13.09
C SER A 235 18.62 8.59 13.60
N LEU A 236 18.84 9.83 13.14
CA LEU A 236 19.91 10.70 13.63
C LEU A 236 19.74 11.08 15.10
N GLN A 237 18.52 11.37 15.54
CA GLN A 237 18.21 11.64 16.96
C GLN A 237 18.44 10.41 17.84
N THR A 238 18.08 9.21 17.37
CA THR A 238 18.35 7.95 18.08
C THR A 238 19.84 7.68 18.20
N LEU A 239 20.61 7.94 17.14
CA LEU A 239 22.09 7.84 17.14
C LEU A 239 22.76 8.89 18.02
N GLN A 240 22.09 10.02 18.30
CA GLN A 240 22.57 11.07 19.20
C GLN A 240 22.09 10.89 20.66
N SER A 241 21.33 9.84 20.96
CA SER A 241 20.89 9.54 22.32
C SER A 241 22.06 9.01 23.17
N PRO A 242 22.19 9.40 24.44
CA PRO A 242 23.28 8.96 25.32
C PRO A 242 23.25 7.46 25.67
N LEU A 243 22.22 6.72 25.23
CA LEU A 243 22.13 5.27 25.35
C LEU A 243 22.88 4.53 24.23
N PHE A 244 23.22 5.22 23.13
CA PHE A 244 24.05 4.72 22.04
C PHE A 244 25.47 5.30 22.14
N GLU A 245 26.11 5.16 23.30
CA GLU A 245 27.55 5.39 23.41
C GLU A 245 28.26 4.19 22.75
N VAL A 246 28.53 4.30 21.45
CA VAL A 246 29.43 3.38 20.76
C VAL A 246 30.78 3.49 21.45
N GLN A 247 31.16 2.46 22.22
CA GLN A 247 32.53 2.33 22.71
C GLN A 247 33.46 2.17 21.50
N TYR A 248 33.97 3.30 21.01
CA TYR A 248 35.14 3.29 20.15
C TYR A 248 36.32 2.86 21.03
N ALA A 249 36.69 1.58 20.96
CA ALA A 249 38.01 1.15 21.39
C ALA A 249 39.02 1.90 20.49
N GLU A 250 39.82 2.78 21.10
CA GLU A 250 40.89 3.50 20.44
C GLU A 250 41.89 2.50 19.83
N VAL A 251 41.80 2.29 18.52
CA VAL A 251 42.92 1.72 17.76
C VAL A 251 43.87 2.87 17.45
N SER A 252 45.01 2.87 18.13
CA SER A 252 46.11 3.82 17.96
C SER A 252 46.51 4.01 16.48
N PRO A 253 46.91 5.23 16.07
CA PRO A 253 47.00 5.61 14.68
C PRO A 253 48.27 5.05 14.01
N ALA A 254 48.10 4.17 13.03
CA ALA A 254 49.16 3.88 12.05
C ALA A 254 49.16 4.96 10.94
N LYS A 255 50.35 5.47 10.68
CA LYS A 255 50.71 6.65 9.89
C LYS A 255 50.33 6.56 8.40
N ASN A 256 50.03 7.75 7.85
CA ASN A 256 50.27 8.23 6.47
C ASN A 256 49.50 7.58 5.30
N GLN A 257 48.53 8.30 4.73
CA GLN A 257 48.47 8.69 3.29
C GLN A 257 47.28 9.62 2.97
N PRO A 258 47.33 10.44 1.90
CA PRO A 258 46.63 11.73 1.80
C PRO A 258 45.21 11.64 1.21
N ALA A 259 44.37 12.62 1.59
CA ALA A 259 42.99 12.79 1.18
C ALA A 259 42.81 13.24 -0.29
N PRO A 260 41.75 12.81 -1.00
CA PRO A 260 41.29 13.51 -2.18
C PRO A 260 40.12 14.45 -1.85
N GLN A 261 40.34 15.73 -2.13
CA GLN A 261 39.30 16.77 -2.23
C GLN A 261 38.37 16.45 -3.41
N GLN A 262 37.05 16.44 -3.19
CA GLN A 262 35.99 16.89 -4.12
C GLN A 262 34.61 16.39 -3.67
N SER A 263 33.76 17.28 -3.14
CA SER A 263 32.28 17.24 -3.28
C SER A 263 31.56 18.27 -2.39
N ALA A 264 32.03 19.52 -2.32
CA ALA A 264 31.35 20.59 -1.57
C ALA A 264 30.33 21.41 -2.39
N VAL A 265 30.09 21.09 -3.67
CA VAL A 265 29.33 21.97 -4.59
C VAL A 265 27.89 21.52 -4.85
N ARG A 266 27.41 20.44 -4.22
CA ARG A 266 26.04 19.91 -4.49
C ARG A 266 25.00 20.16 -3.39
N LEU A 267 25.40 20.70 -2.24
CA LEU A 267 24.49 20.98 -1.11
C LEU A 267 23.88 22.40 -1.14
N GLU A 268 24.53 23.37 -1.79
CA GLU A 268 24.03 24.76 -1.83
C GLU A 268 22.84 24.97 -2.79
N ASN A 269 22.64 24.07 -3.76
CA ASN A 269 21.53 24.17 -4.72
C ASN A 269 20.19 23.66 -4.16
N CYS A 270 20.20 22.83 -3.11
CA CYS A 270 18.97 22.33 -2.48
C CYS A 270 18.34 23.37 -1.52
N ALA A 271 19.17 24.18 -0.86
CA ALA A 271 18.72 25.26 0.03
C ALA A 271 18.06 26.45 -0.73
N ARG A 272 18.43 26.67 -2.00
CA ARG A 272 17.84 27.76 -2.83
C ARG A 272 16.43 27.47 -3.34
N CYS A 273 16.04 26.20 -3.51
CA CYS A 273 14.66 25.85 -3.88
C CYS A 273 13.67 26.00 -2.72
N ALA A 274 14.08 25.69 -1.49
CA ALA A 274 13.22 25.81 -0.30
C ALA A 274 12.84 27.27 0.01
N ASN A 275 13.74 28.23 -0.21
CA ASN A 275 13.49 29.65 0.08
C ASN A 275 12.65 30.38 -0.99
N ARG A 276 12.46 29.82 -2.19
CA ARG A 276 11.56 30.43 -3.21
C ARG A 276 10.09 30.03 -3.03
N ALA A 277 9.81 28.90 -2.40
CA ALA A 277 8.45 28.44 -2.16
C ALA A 277 7.75 29.16 -0.98
N CYS A 278 8.51 29.75 -0.05
CA CYS A 278 7.96 30.50 1.09
C CYS A 278 7.64 31.98 0.78
N ALA A 279 8.04 32.50 -0.39
CA ALA A 279 7.90 33.91 -0.76
C ALA A 279 6.74 34.21 -1.73
N THR A 280 5.87 33.24 -2.01
CA THR A 280 4.70 33.41 -2.91
C THR A 280 3.37 33.07 -2.27
N SER A 281 3.32 32.97 -0.94
CA SER A 281 2.09 33.00 -0.15
C SER A 281 2.15 34.18 0.83
N ALA A 282 1.96 35.38 0.28
CA ALA A 282 1.46 36.53 1.02
C ALA A 282 -0.05 36.64 0.75
#